data_AF-A0A1C6IJL3-F1
#
_entry.id   AF-A0A1C6IJL3-F1
#
_cell.length_a   1.000
_cell.length_b   1.000
_cell.length_c   1.000
_cell.angle_alpha   90.00
_cell.angle_beta   90.00
_cell.angle_gamma   90.00
#
_symmetry.space_group_name_H-M   'P 1'
#
loop_
_entity.id
_entity.type
_entity.pdbx_description
1 polymer ?
#
loop_
_entity_poly.entity_id
_entity_poly.type
_entity_poly.pdbx_seq_one_letter_code
_entity_poly.pdbx_strand_id
1 'polypeptide(L)'
;MGRFVNPDNSAFQVALNSRIYVDKTGMIEYMNHVLDTTDAYICNSRPRRFGKSYAANMLAAYYSKGADSEQMFSGLSIGKTQKKYLNKYDVIHIDVQWFLANCEDKNKVVQFITKSVLDELREIYPECLILQDGSLSDALSRVKNQTGQKFVIIIDEWDVLIRIA
;
A
#
# COMPACT_ATOMS: atom_id res chain seq x y z
N MET A 1 -4.30 13.88 -2.38
CA MET A 1 -3.69 12.55 -2.32
C MET A 1 -3.87 12.04 -0.90
N GLY A 2 -4.37 10.82 -0.71
CA GLY A 2 -4.55 10.28 0.64
C GLY A 2 -3.21 9.93 1.27
N ARG A 3 -3.14 9.96 2.60
CA ARG A 3 -1.95 9.58 3.35
C ARG A 3 -1.83 8.07 3.44
N PHE A 4 -2.95 7.37 3.56
CA PHE A 4 -3.02 5.92 3.74
C PHE A 4 -3.61 5.23 2.51
N VAL A 5 -4.58 5.85 1.84
CA VAL A 5 -5.24 5.36 0.64
C VAL A 5 -4.73 6.13 -0.57
N ASN A 6 -4.19 5.40 -1.54
CA ASN A 6 -3.52 5.93 -2.73
C ASN A 6 -2.41 6.94 -2.38
N PRO A 7 -1.40 6.54 -1.57
CA PRO A 7 -0.26 7.40 -1.27
C PRO A 7 0.52 7.72 -2.54
N ASP A 8 1.25 8.84 -2.49
CA ASP A 8 2.09 9.29 -3.61
C ASP A 8 3.33 8.41 -3.78
N ASN A 9 4.05 8.66 -4.88
CA ASN A 9 5.26 7.91 -5.21
C ASN A 9 6.54 8.56 -4.69
N SER A 10 6.44 9.61 -3.87
CA SER A 10 7.59 10.40 -3.39
C SER A 10 8.57 9.55 -2.57
N ALA A 11 8.05 8.66 -1.71
CA ALA A 11 8.87 7.81 -0.86
C ALA A 11 9.77 6.85 -1.67
N PHE A 12 9.29 6.36 -2.82
CA PHE A 12 10.10 5.56 -3.73
C PHE A 12 11.00 6.44 -4.60
N GLN A 13 10.56 7.64 -4.99
CA GLN A 13 11.42 8.60 -5.70
C GLN A 13 12.68 8.96 -4.87
N VAL A 14 12.55 9.15 -3.55
CA VAL A 14 13.69 9.36 -2.65
C VAL A 14 14.66 8.17 -2.69
N ALA A 15 14.15 6.94 -2.79
CA ALA A 15 14.98 5.75 -2.94
C ALA A 15 15.77 5.77 -4.26
N LEU A 16 15.13 6.12 -5.37
CA LEU A 16 15.77 6.20 -6.69
C LEU A 16 16.81 7.31 -6.77
N ASN A 17 16.60 8.41 -6.04
CA ASN A 17 17.54 9.53 -5.97
C ASN A 17 18.77 9.23 -5.08
N SER A 18 18.80 8.09 -4.39
CA SER A 18 19.93 7.72 -3.52
C SER A 18 21.20 7.45 -4.33
N ARG A 19 22.35 7.90 -3.83
CA ARG A 19 23.67 7.72 -4.50
C ARG A 19 23.95 6.28 -4.92
N ILE A 20 23.52 5.32 -4.11
CA ILE A 20 23.63 3.90 -4.37
C ILE A 20 22.22 3.32 -4.31
N TYR A 21 21.64 3.08 -5.49
CA TYR A 21 20.38 2.35 -5.64
C TYR A 21 20.66 1.03 -6.38
N VAL A 22 20.15 -0.07 -5.83
CA VAL A 22 20.19 -1.38 -6.48
C VAL A 22 18.79 -1.72 -6.90
N ASP A 23 18.59 -1.92 -8.20
CA ASP A 23 17.29 -2.23 -8.77
C ASP A 23 16.76 -3.58 -8.30
N LYS A 24 15.64 -3.55 -7.57
CA LYS A 24 14.91 -4.72 -7.08
C LYS A 24 13.50 -4.82 -7.68
N THR A 25 13.21 -4.04 -8.71
CA THR A 25 11.87 -3.98 -9.32
C THR A 25 11.45 -5.28 -9.98
N GLY A 26 12.37 -6.20 -10.29
CA GLY A 26 12.04 -7.56 -10.72
C GLY A 26 11.15 -8.33 -9.72
N MET A 27 11.14 -7.94 -8.44
CA MET A 27 10.19 -8.48 -7.45
C MET A 27 8.73 -8.26 -7.87
N ILE A 28 8.43 -7.16 -8.56
CA ILE A 28 7.07 -6.81 -9.00
C ILE A 28 6.56 -7.83 -10.02
N GLU A 29 7.42 -8.46 -10.82
CA GLU A 29 7.00 -9.51 -11.75
C GLU A 29 6.36 -10.69 -11.02
N TYR A 30 6.99 -11.13 -9.92
CA TYR A 30 6.43 -12.17 -9.07
C TYR A 30 5.10 -11.72 -8.43
N MET A 31 5.04 -10.48 -7.93
CA MET A 31 3.83 -9.91 -7.33
C MET A 31 2.67 -9.89 -8.33
N ASN A 32 2.95 -9.48 -9.57
CA ASN A 32 1.99 -9.47 -10.68
C ASN A 32 1.50 -10.88 -11.04
N HIS A 33 2.37 -11.89 -10.94
CA HIS A 33 2.00 -13.28 -11.21
C HIS A 33 0.98 -13.82 -10.19
N VAL A 34 1.14 -13.47 -8.91
CA VAL A 34 0.29 -14.00 -7.82
C VAL A 34 -0.92 -13.12 -7.48
N LEU A 35 -0.98 -11.88 -8.01
CA LEU A 35 -1.95 -10.84 -7.63
C LEU A 35 -3.43 -11.27 -7.63
N ASP A 36 -3.81 -12.16 -8.56
CA ASP A 36 -5.18 -12.67 -8.71
C ASP A 36 -5.29 -14.17 -8.36
N THR A 37 -4.45 -14.64 -7.42
CA THR A 37 -4.38 -16.04 -6.99
C THR A 37 -4.51 -16.16 -5.47
N THR A 38 -4.63 -17.40 -4.97
CA THR A 38 -4.59 -17.68 -3.52
C THR A 38 -3.24 -17.33 -2.88
N ASP A 39 -2.19 -17.16 -3.68
CA ASP A 39 -0.84 -16.87 -3.22
C ASP A 39 -0.57 -15.35 -3.08
N ALA A 40 -1.59 -14.51 -3.27
CA ALA A 40 -1.50 -13.06 -3.14
C ALA A 40 -1.21 -12.56 -1.71
N TYR A 41 -1.28 -13.45 -0.70
CA TYR A 41 -0.94 -13.14 0.69
C TYR A 41 0.55 -13.32 0.94
N ILE A 42 1.31 -12.22 0.88
CA ILE A 42 2.78 -12.27 0.90
C ILE A 42 3.32 -11.67 2.20
N CYS A 43 4.23 -12.40 2.86
CA CYS A 43 4.97 -11.92 4.02
C CYS A 43 6.45 -11.70 3.66
N ASN A 44 6.97 -10.50 3.93
CA ASN A 44 8.38 -10.16 3.74
C ASN A 44 9.11 -10.01 5.08
N SER A 45 9.58 -11.13 5.64
CA SER A 45 10.11 -11.23 7.02
C SER A 45 11.63 -11.00 7.17
N ARG A 46 12.23 -10.16 6.32
CA ARG A 46 13.70 -9.91 6.36
C ARG A 46 14.14 -9.13 7.62
N PRO A 47 15.42 -9.20 8.05
CA PRO A 47 15.91 -8.43 9.20
C PRO A 47 15.80 -6.90 9.03
N ARG A 48 16.02 -6.15 10.12
CA ARG A 48 15.99 -4.68 10.10
C ARG A 48 17.06 -4.12 9.14
N ARG A 49 16.71 -3.09 8.37
CA ARG A 49 17.56 -2.45 7.34
C ARG A 49 17.86 -3.27 6.07
N PHE A 50 17.15 -4.38 5.83
CA PHE A 50 17.26 -5.14 4.57
C PHE A 50 16.31 -4.67 3.45
N GLY A 51 15.80 -3.44 3.56
CA GLY A 51 14.97 -2.80 2.54
C GLY A 51 13.56 -3.35 2.41
N LYS A 52 12.92 -3.66 3.55
CA LYS A 52 11.48 -3.98 3.60
C LYS A 52 10.64 -2.76 3.21
N SER A 53 10.81 -1.64 3.89
CA SER A 53 10.09 -0.39 3.58
C SER A 53 10.37 0.12 2.17
N TYR A 54 11.59 -0.09 1.64
CA TYR A 54 11.87 0.20 0.23
C TYR A 54 11.01 -0.65 -0.72
N ALA A 55 10.82 -1.93 -0.42
CA ALA A 55 9.93 -2.78 -1.20
C ALA A 55 8.46 -2.35 -1.05
N ALA A 56 8.02 -2.00 0.16
CA ALA A 56 6.67 -1.46 0.40
C ALA A 56 6.41 -0.19 -0.42
N ASN A 57 7.30 0.80 -0.34
CA ASN A 57 7.21 2.05 -1.10
C ASN A 57 7.24 1.81 -2.62
N MET A 58 8.08 0.90 -3.09
CA MET A 58 8.17 0.52 -4.49
C MET A 58 6.85 -0.10 -4.99
N LEU A 59 6.26 -1.02 -4.23
CA LEU A 59 4.98 -1.66 -4.58
C LEU A 59 3.83 -0.64 -4.52
N ALA A 60 3.83 0.25 -3.53
CA ALA A 60 2.86 1.32 -3.45
C ALA A 60 2.92 2.24 -4.68
N ALA A 61 4.13 2.69 -5.06
CA ALA A 61 4.33 3.52 -6.25
C ALA A 61 3.92 2.79 -7.55
N TYR A 62 4.18 1.49 -7.65
CA TYR A 62 3.83 0.72 -8.85
C TYR A 62 2.32 0.50 -9.00
N TYR A 63 1.62 0.08 -7.95
CA TYR A 63 0.21 -0.30 -8.06
C TYR A 63 -0.75 0.89 -7.91
N SER A 64 -0.37 1.91 -7.11
CA SER A 64 -1.26 3.02 -6.74
C SER A 64 -1.71 3.79 -7.97
N LYS A 65 -3.02 3.85 -8.19
CA LYS A 65 -3.64 4.67 -9.23
C LYS A 65 -3.64 6.17 -8.91
N GLY A 66 -3.32 6.53 -7.67
CA GLY A 66 -3.23 7.93 -7.27
C GLY A 66 -1.98 8.64 -7.80
N ALA A 67 -0.96 7.89 -8.24
CA ALA A 67 0.29 8.43 -8.74
C ALA A 67 0.48 8.09 -10.23
N ASP A 68 1.11 8.98 -10.98
CA ASP A 68 1.71 8.65 -12.28
C ASP A 68 3.17 8.23 -12.05
N SER A 69 3.44 6.95 -12.24
CA SER A 69 4.77 6.36 -11.98
C SER A 69 5.40 5.75 -13.23
N GLU A 70 4.86 5.99 -14.42
CA GLU A 70 5.37 5.36 -15.64
C GLU A 70 6.83 5.73 -15.92
N GLN A 71 7.16 7.02 -15.87
CA GLN A 71 8.51 7.49 -16.11
C GLN A 71 9.49 6.96 -15.04
N MET A 72 9.04 6.90 -13.79
CA MET A 72 9.81 6.39 -12.65
C MET A 72 10.30 4.95 -12.85
N PHE A 73 9.46 4.09 -13.42
CA PHE A 73 9.81 2.69 -13.67
C PHE A 73 10.46 2.43 -15.03
N SER A 74 10.43 3.38 -15.97
CA SER A 74 10.86 3.20 -17.35
C SER A 74 12.31 2.70 -17.50
N GLY A 75 13.23 3.18 -16.64
CA GLY A 75 14.65 2.79 -16.66
C GLY A 75 14.98 1.53 -15.85
N LEU A 76 14.02 0.96 -15.14
CA LEU A 76 14.21 -0.17 -14.22
C LEU A 76 13.83 -1.50 -14.89
N SER A 77 14.24 -2.62 -14.30
CA SER A 77 13.97 -3.98 -14.80
C SER A 77 12.49 -4.20 -15.11
N ILE A 78 11.59 -3.81 -14.21
CA ILE A 78 10.13 -3.95 -14.43
C ILE A 78 9.62 -3.11 -15.60
N GLY A 79 10.27 -1.98 -15.93
CA GLY A 79 9.88 -1.10 -17.03
C GLY A 79 10.03 -1.75 -18.41
N LYS A 80 10.82 -2.82 -18.50
CA LYS A 80 11.02 -3.63 -19.71
C LYS A 80 9.92 -4.68 -19.93
N THR A 81 9.00 -4.84 -18.98
CA THR A 81 7.90 -5.81 -19.03
C THR A 81 6.57 -5.14 -19.39
N GLN A 82 5.52 -5.94 -19.58
CA GLN A 82 4.17 -5.39 -19.78
C GLN A 82 3.67 -4.66 -18.52
N LYS A 83 3.32 -3.38 -18.67
CA LYS A 83 2.85 -2.50 -17.59
C LYS A 83 1.36 -2.70 -17.24
N LYS A 84 0.86 -3.94 -17.30
CA LYS A 84 -0.57 -4.28 -17.15
C LYS A 84 -1.20 -3.74 -15.85
N TYR A 85 -0.42 -3.73 -14.77
CA TYR A 85 -0.90 -3.44 -13.42
C TYR A 85 -0.42 -2.08 -12.87
N LEU A 86 0.40 -1.36 -13.65
CA LEU A 86 0.96 -0.08 -13.27
C LEU A 86 -0.15 0.98 -13.11
N ASN A 87 -0.20 1.59 -11.93
CA ASN A 87 -1.15 2.64 -11.55
C ASN A 87 -2.63 2.25 -11.79
N LYS A 88 -2.99 0.99 -11.49
CA LYS A 88 -4.35 0.44 -11.72
C LYS A 88 -5.17 0.16 -10.46
N TYR A 89 -4.56 0.18 -9.28
CA TYR A 89 -5.20 -0.30 -8.05
C TYR A 89 -5.34 0.81 -7.02
N ASP A 90 -6.34 0.67 -6.16
CA ASP A 90 -6.34 1.40 -4.90
C ASP A 90 -5.31 0.77 -3.96
N VAL A 91 -4.33 1.55 -3.50
CA VAL A 91 -3.32 1.07 -2.56
C VAL A 91 -3.64 1.56 -1.16
N ILE A 92 -3.69 0.67 -0.19
CA ILE A 92 -3.77 1.03 1.24
C ILE A 92 -2.41 0.72 1.85
N HIS A 93 -1.67 1.74 2.26
CA HIS A 93 -0.36 1.60 2.87
C HIS A 93 -0.41 2.01 4.35
N ILE A 94 -0.16 1.04 5.23
CA ILE A 94 -0.22 1.19 6.67
C ILE A 94 1.17 1.02 7.24
N ASP A 95 1.74 2.07 7.82
CA ASP A 95 2.92 2.00 8.68
C ASP A 95 2.47 1.85 10.14
N VAL A 96 2.52 0.64 10.67
CA VAL A 96 2.03 0.33 12.02
C VAL A 96 2.84 1.06 13.09
N GLN A 97 4.14 1.27 12.86
CA GLN A 97 4.99 2.03 13.78
C GLN A 97 4.52 3.49 13.87
N TRP A 98 4.21 4.10 12.72
CA TRP A 98 3.67 5.46 12.68
C TRP A 98 2.35 5.55 13.45
N PHE A 99 1.42 4.62 13.25
CA PHE A 99 0.14 4.61 13.97
C PHE A 99 0.34 4.47 15.49
N LEU A 100 1.22 3.59 15.94
CA LEU A 100 1.50 3.42 17.37
C LEU A 100 2.13 4.66 18.02
N ALA A 101 2.97 5.39 17.28
CA ALA A 101 3.57 6.63 17.77
C ALA A 101 2.55 7.77 17.91
N ASN A 102 1.44 7.72 17.17
CA ASN A 102 0.40 8.74 17.15
C ASN A 102 -0.90 8.30 17.86
N CYS A 103 -0.92 7.12 18.49
CA CYS A 103 -2.06 6.60 19.21
C CYS A 103 -1.86 6.78 20.72
N GLU A 104 -2.79 7.47 21.38
CA GLU A 104 -2.73 7.69 22.84
C GLU A 104 -2.82 6.37 23.63
N ASP A 105 -3.71 5.48 23.19
CA ASP A 105 -3.90 4.15 23.78
C ASP A 105 -3.54 3.08 22.75
N LYS A 106 -2.41 2.40 22.96
CA LYS A 106 -1.92 1.36 22.06
C LYS A 106 -2.92 0.22 21.85
N ASN A 107 -3.81 -0.04 22.81
CA ASN A 107 -4.85 -1.07 22.68
C ASN A 107 -5.91 -0.68 21.64
N LYS A 108 -6.00 0.60 21.27
CA LYS A 108 -6.93 1.14 20.27
C LYS A 108 -6.28 1.38 18.91
N VAL A 109 -5.02 0.94 18.69
CA VAL A 109 -4.32 1.19 17.42
C VAL A 109 -5.07 0.64 16.21
N VAL A 110 -5.70 -0.53 16.33
CA VAL A 110 -6.50 -1.14 15.24
C VAL A 110 -7.74 -0.28 14.93
N GLN A 111 -8.39 0.25 15.96
CA GLN A 111 -9.54 1.17 15.78
C GLN A 111 -9.08 2.46 15.12
N PHE A 112 -7.91 2.97 15.50
CA PHE A 112 -7.35 4.18 14.92
C PHE A 112 -6.99 3.99 13.43
N ILE A 113 -6.29 2.90 13.07
CA ILE A 113 -6.01 2.53 11.67
C ILE A 113 -7.31 2.42 10.88
N THR A 114 -8.29 1.68 11.41
CA THR A 114 -9.58 1.45 10.76
C THR A 114 -10.29 2.77 10.47
N LYS A 115 -10.34 3.67 11.46
CA LYS A 115 -10.96 4.99 11.31
C LYS A 115 -10.23 5.83 10.26
N SER A 116 -8.89 5.93 10.35
CA SER A 116 -8.11 6.73 9.41
C SER A 116 -8.25 6.28 7.95
N VAL A 117 -8.27 4.96 7.71
CA VAL A 117 -8.47 4.43 6.36
C VAL A 117 -9.91 4.66 5.87
N LEU A 118 -10.91 4.46 6.74
CA LEU A 118 -12.31 4.72 6.40
C LEU A 118 -12.58 6.18 6.05
N ASP A 119 -11.98 7.11 6.80
CA ASP A 119 -12.15 8.54 6.56
C ASP A 119 -11.64 8.93 5.15
N GLU A 120 -10.45 8.47 4.75
CA GLU A 120 -9.93 8.70 3.40
C GLU A 120 -10.73 7.96 2.31
N LEU A 121 -11.20 6.74 2.57
CA LEU A 121 -12.04 6.02 1.61
C LEU A 121 -13.35 6.77 1.34
N ARG A 122 -13.96 7.41 2.36
CA ARG A 122 -15.18 8.20 2.20
C ARG A 122 -14.93 9.47 1.38
N GLU A 123 -13.77 10.09 1.50
CA GLU A 123 -13.39 11.22 0.65
C GLU A 123 -13.20 10.82 -0.82
N ILE A 124 -12.61 9.63 -1.06
CA ILE A 124 -12.35 9.13 -2.42
C ILE A 124 -13.62 8.58 -3.07
N TYR A 125 -14.48 7.92 -2.29
CA TYR A 125 -15.68 7.23 -2.75
C TYR A 125 -16.94 7.65 -1.98
N PRO A 126 -17.33 8.94 -2.02
CA PRO A 126 -18.49 9.43 -1.27
C PRO A 126 -19.79 8.72 -1.69
N GLU A 127 -19.95 8.43 -2.98
CA GLU A 127 -21.13 7.74 -3.53
C GLU A 127 -21.22 6.27 -3.09
N CYS A 128 -20.09 5.61 -2.82
CA CYS A 128 -20.09 4.21 -2.37
C CYS A 128 -20.31 4.08 -0.86
N LEU A 129 -19.98 5.12 -0.10
CA LEU A 129 -19.89 5.10 1.36
C LEU A 129 -20.80 6.15 2.02
N ILE A 130 -22.00 6.32 1.47
CA ILE A 130 -23.03 7.27 1.94
C ILE A 130 -23.43 6.98 3.39
N LEU A 131 -23.61 5.69 3.73
CA LEU A 131 -23.84 5.26 5.10
C LEU A 131 -22.50 5.20 5.83
N GLN A 132 -22.35 6.02 6.87
CA GLN A 132 -21.11 6.08 7.66
C GLN A 132 -20.95 4.88 8.60
N ASP A 133 -21.97 4.04 8.72
CA ASP A 133 -21.99 2.85 9.54
C ASP A 133 -21.52 1.63 8.76
N GLY A 134 -20.42 1.02 9.21
CA GLY A 134 -19.86 -0.19 8.61
C GLY A 134 -18.43 -0.44 9.07
N SER A 135 -18.00 -1.70 8.99
CA SER A 135 -16.60 -2.06 9.18
C SER A 135 -15.77 -1.67 7.95
N LEU A 136 -14.44 -1.60 8.09
CA LEU A 136 -13.55 -1.41 6.95
C LEU A 136 -13.75 -2.49 5.87
N SER A 137 -13.99 -3.75 6.26
CA SER A 137 -14.25 -4.82 5.30
C SER A 137 -15.51 -4.59 4.47
N ASP A 138 -16.58 -4.09 5.10
CA ASP A 138 -17.82 -3.74 4.40
C ASP A 138 -17.61 -2.58 3.44
N ALA A 139 -16.91 -1.52 3.88
CA ALA A 139 -16.57 -0.38 3.02
C ALA A 139 -15.78 -0.81 1.77
N LEU A 140 -14.72 -1.62 1.94
CA LEU A 140 -13.94 -2.16 0.82
C LEU A 140 -14.80 -3.01 -0.12
N SER A 141 -15.70 -3.84 0.43
CA SER A 141 -16.62 -4.66 -0.37
C SER A 141 -17.60 -3.81 -1.18
N ARG A 142 -18.17 -2.76 -0.59
CA ARG A 142 -19.10 -1.85 -1.29
C ARG A 142 -18.41 -1.12 -2.44
N VAL A 143 -17.22 -0.57 -2.20
CA VAL A 143 -16.43 0.10 -3.25
C VAL A 143 -16.13 -0.89 -4.38
N LYS A 144 -15.66 -2.10 -4.07
CA LYS A 144 -15.40 -3.14 -5.08
C LYS A 144 -16.66 -3.47 -5.89
N ASN A 145 -17.80 -3.68 -5.23
CA ASN A 145 -19.03 -4.10 -5.90
C ASN A 145 -19.60 -3.03 -6.84
N GLN A 146 -19.47 -1.75 -6.48
CA GLN A 146 -20.00 -0.65 -7.29
C GLN A 146 -19.04 -0.21 -8.40
N THR A 147 -17.74 -0.23 -8.15
CA THR A 147 -16.73 0.36 -9.06
C THR A 147 -15.90 -0.69 -9.82
N GLY A 148 -15.95 -1.96 -9.38
CA GLY A 148 -15.03 -3.00 -9.84
C GLY A 148 -13.59 -2.86 -9.31
N GLN A 149 -13.29 -1.81 -8.52
CA GLN A 149 -11.93 -1.54 -8.06
C GLN A 149 -11.46 -2.58 -7.04
N LYS A 150 -10.20 -2.98 -7.19
CA LYS A 150 -9.49 -3.89 -6.29
C LYS A 150 -8.48 -3.12 -5.46
N PHE A 151 -8.20 -3.64 -4.28
CA PHE A 151 -7.28 -3.03 -3.32
C PHE A 151 -6.00 -3.85 -3.21
N VAL A 152 -4.86 -3.17 -3.19
CA VAL A 152 -3.57 -3.71 -2.77
C VAL A 152 -3.28 -3.16 -1.38
N ILE A 153 -3.23 -4.04 -0.38
CA ILE A 153 -3.02 -3.63 1.03
C ILE A 153 -1.59 -3.98 1.43
N ILE A 154 -0.84 -2.96 1.84
CA ILE A 154 0.56 -3.07 2.28
C ILE A 154 0.61 -2.69 3.77
N ILE A 155 1.07 -3.61 4.60
CA ILE A 155 1.24 -3.39 6.04
C ILE A 155 2.74 -3.44 6.34
N ASP A 156 3.35 -2.27 6.61
CA ASP A 156 4.76 -2.12 6.97
C ASP A 156 4.95 -2.00 8.49
N GLU A 157 6.14 -2.38 8.96
CA GLU A 157 6.53 -2.43 10.39
C GLU A 157 5.49 -3.14 11.29
N TRP A 158 4.78 -4.14 10.75
CA TRP A 158 3.79 -4.94 11.46
C TRP A 158 4.36 -5.68 12.68
N ASP A 159 5.66 -5.99 12.65
CA ASP A 159 6.38 -6.69 13.71
C ASP A 159 6.47 -5.86 15.00
N VAL A 160 6.23 -4.54 14.95
CA VAL A 160 6.17 -3.70 16.17
C VAL A 160 5.15 -4.25 17.17
N LEU A 161 3.98 -4.71 16.72
CA LEU A 161 2.92 -5.20 17.62
C LEU A 161 3.37 -6.42 18.43
N ILE A 162 4.28 -7.22 17.88
CA ILE A 162 4.83 -8.40 18.55
C ILE A 162 6.00 -8.00 19.45
N ARG A 163 6.81 -7.01 19.06
CA ARG A 163 7.94 -6.53 19.87
C ARG A 163 7.53 -5.88 21.20
N ILE A 164 6.31 -5.37 21.29
CA ILE A 164 5.81 -4.62 22.46
C ILE A 164 4.80 -5.42 23.29
N ALA A 165 4.44 -6.62 22.86
CA ALA A 165 3.58 -7.56 23.59
C ALA A 165 4.41 -8.35 24.61
#